data_AF-A0A2V8Y2Z7-F1
#
_entry.id   AF-A0A2V8Y2Z7-F1
#
_cell.length_a   1.000
_cell.length_b   1.000
_cell.length_c   1.000
_cell.angle_alpha   90.00
_cell.angle_beta   90.00
_cell.angle_gamma   90.00
#
_symmetry.space_group_name_H-M   'P 1'
#
loop_
_entity.id
_entity.type
_entity.pdbx_description
1 polymer ?
#
loop_
_entity_poly.entity_id
_entity_poly.type
_entity_poly.pdbx_seq_one_letter_code
_entity_poly.pdbx_strand_id
1 'polypeptide(L)'
;MSSRGTLRWSAINSNSRVPVSKACSIGTGNNADVYLLDTTVWIDLLRSNSRSIRHRLTAHSKSTIGLSIITLCELQYGLEKRAAQYPHLRAREQQLLSAIVAPFDVFLLDHDVVEVYGRVRAALENSGTAIGALDAFIAAQALSLGAVLVTSNEKEFQRVQGLQVENWG
;
A
#
# COMPACT_ATOMS: atom_id res chain seq x y z
N MET A 1 -20.90 -43.74 -8.68
CA MET A 1 -20.24 -42.73 -9.53
C MET A 1 -20.93 -41.40 -9.33
N SER A 2 -20.14 -40.39 -8.92
CA SER A 2 -20.29 -38.92 -8.97
C SER A 2 -21.69 -38.31 -8.71
N SER A 3 -21.98 -37.55 -7.64
CA SER A 3 -21.33 -36.36 -7.03
C SER A 3 -21.53 -35.02 -7.78
N ARG A 4 -21.84 -33.99 -6.96
CA ARG A 4 -21.74 -32.52 -7.13
C ARG A 4 -22.99 -31.83 -7.73
N GLY A 5 -23.57 -30.79 -7.12
CA GLY A 5 -23.19 -30.04 -5.92
C GLY A 5 -24.02 -28.76 -5.88
N THR A 6 -24.94 -28.65 -4.92
CA THR A 6 -25.75 -27.46 -4.68
C THR A 6 -24.90 -26.47 -3.86
N LEU A 7 -24.52 -25.34 -4.46
CA LEU A 7 -23.90 -24.25 -3.68
C LEU A 7 -24.95 -23.16 -3.45
N ARG A 8 -25.43 -23.18 -2.21
CA ARG A 8 -26.39 -22.26 -1.59
C ARG A 8 -25.67 -20.95 -1.29
N TRP A 9 -25.99 -19.89 -2.03
CA TRP A 9 -25.60 -18.51 -1.69
C TRP A 9 -26.40 -18.08 -0.46
N SER A 10 -25.74 -17.94 0.68
CA SER A 10 -26.34 -17.35 1.88
C SER A 10 -25.49 -16.17 2.34
N ALA A 11 -26.12 -15.00 2.36
CA ALA A 11 -25.79 -13.79 3.13
C ALA A 11 -24.43 -13.12 2.86
N ILE A 12 -24.46 -12.11 1.98
CA ILE A 12 -23.47 -11.03 1.95
C ILE A 12 -23.74 -10.14 3.17
N ASN A 13 -22.84 -10.17 4.15
CA ASN A 13 -22.90 -9.30 5.32
C ASN A 13 -22.22 -7.96 4.98
N SER A 14 -22.98 -6.87 5.00
CA SER A 14 -22.60 -5.52 4.56
C SER A 14 -21.74 -4.76 5.59
N ASN A 15 -20.63 -5.35 6.04
CA ASN A 15 -19.76 -4.72 7.04
C ASN A 15 -18.27 -5.05 6.86
N SER A 16 -17.77 -4.96 5.62
CA SER A 16 -16.36 -5.19 5.32
C SER A 16 -15.50 -3.98 5.68
N ARG A 17 -15.19 -3.82 6.98
CA ARG A 17 -14.05 -2.99 7.41
C ARG A 17 -12.77 -3.70 6.93
N VAL A 18 -11.91 -2.96 6.22
CA VAL A 18 -10.55 -3.43 5.90
C VAL A 18 -9.82 -3.71 7.21
N PRO A 19 -9.12 -4.84 7.37
CA PRO A 19 -8.35 -5.10 8.56
C PRO A 19 -7.31 -3.99 8.77
N VAL A 20 -7.35 -3.40 9.97
CA VAL A 20 -6.42 -2.35 10.40
C VAL A 20 -5.45 -2.99 11.37
N SER A 21 -4.17 -3.00 11.02
CA SER A 21 -3.11 -3.64 11.81
C SER A 21 -2.30 -2.60 12.58
N LYS A 22 -2.02 -2.88 13.85
CA LYS A 22 -0.98 -2.19 14.63
C LYS A 22 0.35 -2.89 14.37
N ALA A 23 1.43 -2.10 14.30
CA ALA A 23 2.76 -2.53 13.91
C ALA A 23 3.22 -3.84 14.59
N CYS A 24 3.90 -4.69 13.81
CA CYS A 24 4.51 -5.94 14.26
C CYS A 24 5.77 -5.66 15.09
N SER A 25 6.02 -6.48 16.11
CA SER A 25 7.24 -6.43 16.92
C SER A 25 8.43 -6.87 16.06
N ILE A 26 9.46 -6.02 15.94
CA ILE A 26 10.63 -6.22 15.06
C ILE A 26 11.33 -7.55 15.36
N GLY A 27 11.39 -8.45 14.38
CA GLY A 27 12.16 -9.69 14.42
C GLY A 27 13.58 -9.49 13.90
N THR A 28 14.58 -10.06 14.59
CA THR A 28 15.98 -10.07 14.16
C THR A 28 16.20 -11.11 13.07
N GLY A 29 15.86 -10.78 11.83
CA GLY A 29 16.13 -11.58 10.65
C GLY A 29 16.43 -10.68 9.45
N ASN A 30 17.31 -11.12 8.55
CA ASN A 30 17.78 -10.34 7.39
C ASN A 30 16.72 -10.15 6.28
N ASN A 31 15.43 -10.31 6.61
CA ASN A 31 14.28 -10.23 5.70
C ASN A 31 13.28 -9.25 6.31
N ALA A 32 12.76 -8.31 5.53
CA ALA A 32 11.82 -7.33 6.05
C ALA A 32 10.52 -8.01 6.51
N ASP A 33 10.11 -7.71 7.75
CA ASP A 33 8.84 -8.18 8.31
C ASP A 33 7.65 -7.49 7.66
N VAL A 34 7.85 -6.29 7.09
CA VAL A 34 6.81 -5.47 6.45
C VAL A 34 7.27 -4.92 5.10
N TYR A 35 6.41 -5.09 4.08
CA TYR A 35 6.51 -4.41 2.79
C TYR A 35 5.36 -3.43 2.63
N LEU A 36 5.67 -2.16 2.38
CA LEU A 36 4.69 -1.09 2.18
C LEU A 36 4.61 -0.76 0.68
N LEU A 37 3.49 -1.05 0.04
CA LEU A 37 3.27 -0.80 -1.38
C LEU A 37 2.78 0.64 -1.61
N ASP A 38 3.52 1.40 -2.41
CA ASP A 38 3.16 2.73 -2.89
C ASP A 38 2.04 2.69 -3.96
N THR A 39 1.34 3.81 -4.15
CA THR A 39 0.23 4.03 -5.10
C THR A 39 0.58 3.60 -6.52
N THR A 40 1.84 3.81 -6.93
CA THR A 40 2.35 3.42 -8.25
C THR A 40 2.25 1.91 -8.50
N VAL A 41 2.66 1.09 -7.53
CA VAL A 41 2.63 -0.39 -7.62
C VAL A 41 1.20 -0.91 -7.69
N TRP A 42 0.27 -0.27 -6.97
CA TRP A 42 -1.16 -0.60 -7.04
C TRP A 42 -1.72 -0.34 -8.43
N ILE A 43 -1.42 0.82 -9.02
CA ILE A 43 -1.87 1.15 -10.37
C ILE A 43 -1.33 0.13 -11.38
N ASP A 44 -0.08 -0.29 -11.23
CA ASP A 44 0.53 -1.27 -12.14
C ASP A 44 -0.06 -2.66 -11.96
N LEU A 45 -0.32 -3.09 -10.72
CA LEU A 45 -1.05 -4.33 -10.42
C LEU A 45 -2.44 -4.35 -11.08
N LEU A 46 -3.17 -3.23 -10.99
CA LEU A 46 -4.52 -3.09 -11.56
C LEU A 46 -4.53 -3.11 -13.10
N ARG A 47 -3.51 -2.50 -13.73
CA ARG A 47 -3.48 -2.33 -15.19
C ARG A 47 -2.86 -3.49 -15.92
N SER A 48 -1.72 -3.99 -15.43
CA SER A 48 -0.82 -4.86 -16.20
C SER A 48 -0.90 -6.32 -15.80
N ASN A 49 -1.53 -6.61 -14.66
CA ASN A 49 -1.54 -7.96 -14.11
C ASN A 49 -0.13 -8.57 -13.98
N SER A 50 0.86 -7.73 -13.66
CA SER A 50 2.27 -8.05 -13.80
C SER A 50 2.66 -9.36 -13.11
N ARG A 51 3.27 -10.26 -13.89
CA ARG A 51 3.76 -11.55 -13.39
C ARG A 51 4.88 -11.38 -12.36
N SER A 52 5.71 -10.33 -12.49
CA SER A 52 6.80 -10.06 -11.55
C SER A 52 6.28 -9.68 -10.17
N ILE A 53 5.31 -8.76 -10.11
CA ILE A 53 4.70 -8.32 -8.85
C ILE A 53 3.95 -9.48 -8.19
N ARG A 54 3.17 -10.25 -8.97
CA ARG A 54 2.49 -11.46 -8.46
C ARG A 54 3.47 -12.47 -7.88
N HIS A 55 4.59 -12.72 -8.55
CA HIS A 55 5.62 -13.64 -8.06
C HIS A 55 6.22 -13.15 -6.74
N ARG A 56 6.51 -11.84 -6.63
CA ARG A 56 7.01 -11.23 -5.38
C ARG A 56 6.00 -11.35 -4.24
N LEU A 57 4.71 -11.05 -4.50
CA LEU A 57 3.64 -11.24 -3.52
C LEU A 57 3.60 -12.67 -2.98
N THR A 58 3.77 -13.69 -3.84
CA THR A 58 3.83 -15.09 -3.40
C THR A 58 5.12 -15.47 -2.68
N ALA A 59 6.26 -14.92 -3.10
CA ALA A 59 7.57 -15.18 -2.52
C ALA A 59 7.69 -14.61 -1.10
N HIS A 60 7.00 -13.51 -0.82
CA HIS A 60 6.95 -12.85 0.48
C HIS A 60 5.72 -13.26 1.31
N SER A 61 5.18 -14.47 1.10
CA SER A 61 3.98 -14.98 1.81
C SER A 61 4.11 -15.07 3.35
N LYS A 62 5.32 -14.94 3.90
CA LYS A 62 5.58 -14.88 5.34
C LYS A 62 5.73 -13.46 5.89
N SER A 63 5.88 -12.46 5.01
CA SER A 63 5.98 -11.05 5.37
C SER A 63 4.60 -10.41 5.35
N THR A 64 4.42 -9.37 6.15
CA THR A 64 3.21 -8.54 6.11
C THR A 64 3.31 -7.61 4.91
N ILE A 65 2.36 -7.69 3.99
CA ILE A 65 2.30 -6.81 2.82
C ILE A 65 1.09 -5.92 2.97
N GLY A 66 1.31 -4.61 2.88
CA GLY A 66 0.26 -3.64 3.06
C GLY A 66 0.48 -2.35 2.31
N LEU A 67 -0.35 -1.38 2.60
CA LEU A 67 -0.29 -0.04 2.04
C LEU A 67 -0.48 1.01 3.13
N SER A 68 0.05 2.20 2.87
CA SER A 68 -0.22 3.36 3.69
C SER A 68 -1.70 3.75 3.59
N ILE A 69 -2.27 4.24 4.69
CA ILE A 69 -3.55 4.95 4.64
C ILE A 69 -3.49 6.16 3.68
N ILE A 70 -2.32 6.78 3.50
CA ILE A 70 -2.12 7.87 2.54
C ILE A 70 -2.29 7.38 1.10
N THR A 71 -1.65 6.26 0.75
CA THR A 71 -1.84 5.58 -0.55
C THR A 71 -3.30 5.24 -0.79
N LEU A 72 -4.02 4.73 0.22
CA LEU A 72 -5.45 4.45 0.10
C LEU A 72 -6.28 5.73 -0.16
N CYS A 73 -5.95 6.84 0.50
CA CYS A 73 -6.56 8.15 0.25
C CYS A 73 -6.32 8.63 -1.19
N GLU A 74 -5.11 8.48 -1.72
CA GLU A 74 -4.77 8.84 -3.10
C GLU A 74 -5.57 8.03 -4.13
N LEU A 75 -5.67 6.72 -3.91
CA LEU A 75 -6.49 5.83 -4.74
C LEU A 75 -7.96 6.24 -4.72
N GLN A 76 -8.52 6.49 -3.52
CA GLN A 76 -9.92 6.93 -3.38
C GLN A 76 -10.16 8.27 -4.06
N TYR A 77 -9.24 9.23 -3.94
CA TYR A 77 -9.31 10.51 -4.65
C TYR A 77 -9.31 10.32 -6.17
N GLY A 78 -8.44 9.44 -6.68
CA GLY A 78 -8.38 9.10 -8.10
C GLY A 78 -9.71 8.53 -8.63
N LEU A 79 -10.38 7.68 -7.84
CA LEU A 79 -11.70 7.14 -8.14
C LEU A 79 -12.77 8.24 -8.17
N GLU A 80 -12.85 9.07 -7.13
CA GLU A 80 -13.86 10.14 -7.07
C GLU A 80 -13.70 11.15 -8.20
N LYS A 81 -12.45 11.48 -8.57
CA LYS A 81 -12.16 12.34 -9.72
C LYS A 81 -12.65 11.73 -11.04
N ARG A 82 -12.51 10.42 -11.23
CA ARG A 82 -13.03 9.70 -12.41
C ARG A 82 -14.55 9.60 -12.39
N ALA A 83 -15.13 9.30 -11.23
CA ALA A 83 -16.57 9.24 -11.05
C ALA A 83 -17.26 10.59 -11.33
N ALA A 84 -16.60 11.72 -11.05
CA ALA A 84 -17.09 13.04 -11.42
C ALA A 84 -17.23 13.21 -12.95
N GLN A 85 -16.37 12.56 -13.74
CA GLN A 85 -16.43 12.56 -15.21
C GLN A 85 -17.36 11.46 -15.76
N TYR A 86 -17.39 10.29 -15.09
CA TYR A 86 -18.13 9.11 -15.52
C TYR A 86 -18.92 8.49 -14.34
N PRO A 87 -20.04 9.11 -13.90
CA PRO A 87 -20.72 8.72 -12.66
C PRO A 87 -21.21 7.26 -12.63
N HIS A 88 -21.55 6.70 -13.79
CA HIS A 88 -22.00 5.31 -13.93
C HIS A 88 -20.93 4.27 -13.56
N LEU A 89 -19.64 4.66 -13.50
CA LEU A 89 -18.54 3.75 -13.14
C LEU A 89 -18.30 3.68 -11.63
N ARG A 90 -18.78 4.66 -10.85
CA ARG A 90 -18.42 4.83 -9.42
C ARG A 90 -18.62 3.58 -8.58
N ALA A 91 -19.81 2.96 -8.65
CA ALA A 91 -20.13 1.80 -7.85
C ALA A 91 -19.22 0.60 -8.17
N ARG A 92 -18.93 0.38 -9.46
CA ARG A 92 -18.05 -0.68 -9.93
C ARG A 92 -16.60 -0.43 -9.49
N GLU A 93 -16.10 0.78 -9.66
CA GLU A 93 -14.72 1.12 -9.29
C GLU A 93 -14.50 1.06 -7.77
N GLN A 94 -15.48 1.50 -6.98
CA GLN A 94 -15.43 1.36 -5.51
C GLN A 94 -15.37 -0.11 -5.09
N GLN A 95 -16.20 -0.96 -5.69
CA GLN A 95 -16.20 -2.39 -5.41
C GLN A 95 -14.86 -3.06 -5.78
N LEU A 96 -14.26 -2.66 -6.91
CA LEU A 96 -12.95 -3.14 -7.33
C LEU A 96 -11.86 -2.74 -6.33
N LEU A 97 -11.81 -1.48 -5.89
CA LEU A 97 -10.84 -1.04 -4.89
C LEU A 97 -10.98 -1.83 -3.59
N SER A 98 -12.21 -1.97 -3.07
CA SER A 98 -12.47 -2.75 -1.85
C SER A 98 -12.01 -4.21 -1.99
N ALA A 99 -12.29 -4.86 -3.12
CA ALA A 99 -11.89 -6.24 -3.35
C ALA A 99 -10.37 -6.42 -3.45
N ILE A 100 -9.66 -5.44 -4.03
CA ILE A 100 -8.22 -5.49 -4.28
C ILE A 100 -7.41 -5.14 -3.03
N VAL A 101 -7.94 -4.26 -2.17
CA VAL A 101 -7.32 -3.89 -0.89
C VAL A 101 -7.61 -4.92 0.20
N ALA A 102 -8.75 -5.62 0.15
CA ALA A 102 -9.16 -6.59 1.18
C ALA A 102 -8.11 -7.63 1.64
N PRO A 103 -7.23 -8.17 0.78
CA PRO A 103 -6.23 -9.15 1.21
C PRO A 103 -4.96 -8.52 1.82
N PHE A 104 -4.88 -7.20 1.96
CA PHE A 104 -3.69 -6.48 2.43
C PHE A 104 -3.97 -5.67 3.69
N ASP A 105 -2.92 -5.45 4.48
CA ASP A 105 -3.00 -4.59 5.65
C ASP A 105 -2.97 -3.11 5.27
N VAL A 106 -3.84 -2.31 5.89
CA VAL A 106 -3.76 -0.85 5.80
C VAL A 106 -3.11 -0.32 7.07
N PHE A 107 -1.92 0.26 6.91
CA PHE A 107 -1.18 0.87 8.00
C PHE A 107 -1.67 2.31 8.20
N LEU A 108 -2.16 2.61 9.41
CA LEU A 108 -2.53 3.97 9.79
C LEU A 108 -1.30 4.78 10.17
N LEU A 109 -1.41 6.11 10.04
CA LEU A 109 -0.45 7.01 10.66
C LEU A 109 -0.76 7.10 12.15
N ASP A 110 0.22 6.77 12.97
CA ASP A 110 0.20 6.97 14.41
C ASP A 110 1.18 8.08 14.82
N HIS A 111 1.29 8.30 16.12
CA HIS A 111 2.13 9.35 16.67
C HIS A 111 3.63 9.11 16.40
N ASP A 112 4.04 7.87 16.19
CA ASP A 112 5.46 7.51 15.98
C ASP A 112 5.98 8.10 14.66
N VAL A 113 5.10 8.34 13.70
CA VAL A 113 5.43 8.97 12.42
C VAL A 113 5.82 10.45 12.54
N VAL A 114 5.37 11.15 13.59
CA VAL A 114 5.43 12.63 13.67
C VAL A 114 6.88 13.12 13.65
N GLU A 115 7.73 12.54 14.51
CA GLU A 115 9.14 12.91 14.59
C GLU A 115 9.89 12.50 13.31
N VAL A 116 9.59 11.30 12.78
CA VAL A 116 10.22 10.76 11.57
C VAL A 116 9.90 11.66 10.37
N TYR A 117 8.65 12.06 10.21
CA TYR A 117 8.21 12.96 9.14
C TYR A 117 8.93 14.31 9.20
N GLY A 118 8.97 14.94 10.37
CA GLY A 118 9.67 16.22 10.55
C GLY A 118 11.14 16.13 10.15
N ARG A 119 11.81 15.05 10.58
CA ARG A 119 13.22 14.77 10.24
C ARG A 119 13.42 14.56 8.74
N VAL A 120 12.60 13.71 8.12
CA VAL A 120 12.67 13.41 6.67
C VAL A 120 12.44 14.68 5.86
N ARG A 121 11.39 15.45 6.17
CA ARG A 121 11.04 16.65 5.41
C ARG A 121 12.11 17.72 5.51
N ALA A 122 12.59 18.01 6.72
CA ALA A 122 13.65 19.00 6.92
C ALA A 122 14.96 18.58 6.24
N ALA A 123 15.34 17.30 6.28
CA ALA A 123 16.53 16.80 5.62
C ALA A 123 16.47 16.99 4.10
N LEU A 124 15.36 16.60 3.46
CA LEU A 124 15.16 16.72 2.02
C LEU A 124 15.12 18.19 1.55
N GLU A 125 14.52 19.08 2.34
CA GLU A 125 14.48 20.51 2.04
C GLU A 125 15.88 21.14 2.14
N ASN A 126 16.63 20.81 3.20
CA ASN A 126 18.00 21.29 3.38
C ASN A 126 18.96 20.82 2.27
N SER A 127 18.73 19.63 1.69
CA SER A 127 19.51 19.12 0.57
C SER A 127 19.03 19.59 -0.80
N GLY A 128 17.94 20.39 -0.87
CA GLY A 128 17.37 20.85 -2.14
C GLY A 128 16.73 19.74 -2.97
N THR A 129 16.34 18.62 -2.34
CA THR A 129 15.85 17.41 -3.00
C THR A 129 14.46 17.00 -2.51
N ALA A 130 13.63 17.99 -2.16
CA ALA A 130 12.25 17.79 -1.71
C ALA A 130 11.46 16.85 -2.62
N ILE A 131 10.68 15.97 -2.01
CA ILE A 131 9.70 15.10 -2.67
C ILE A 131 8.27 15.61 -2.41
N GLY A 132 7.27 14.99 -3.01
CA GLY A 132 5.86 15.30 -2.76
C GLY A 132 5.52 15.27 -1.27
N ALA A 133 4.57 16.10 -0.83
CA ALA A 133 4.20 16.15 0.59
C ALA A 133 3.61 14.82 1.09
N LEU A 134 2.79 14.16 0.26
CA LEU A 134 2.24 12.83 0.58
C LEU A 134 3.33 11.76 0.52
N ASP A 135 4.24 11.82 -0.45
CA ASP A 135 5.40 10.92 -0.53
C ASP A 135 6.28 11.02 0.70
N ALA A 136 6.48 12.22 1.25
CA ALA A 136 7.20 12.42 2.50
C ALA A 136 6.51 11.73 3.70
N PHE A 137 5.17 11.72 3.74
CA PHE A 137 4.42 10.94 4.73
C PHE A 137 4.58 9.44 4.54
N ILE A 138 4.49 8.95 3.29
CA ILE A 138 4.68 7.52 2.97
C ILE A 138 6.08 7.07 3.36
N ALA A 139 7.11 7.84 3.01
CA ALA A 139 8.50 7.58 3.38
C ALA A 139 8.70 7.56 4.91
N ALA A 140 8.13 8.52 5.61
CA ALA A 140 8.20 8.59 7.07
C ALA A 140 7.48 7.41 7.74
N GLN A 141 6.33 7.00 7.20
CA GLN A 141 5.62 5.82 7.71
C GLN A 141 6.40 4.53 7.49
N ALA A 142 6.99 4.35 6.30
CA ALA A 142 7.83 3.20 6.01
C ALA A 142 9.03 3.13 6.97
N LEU A 143 9.71 4.26 7.22
CA LEU A 143 10.78 4.35 8.20
C LEU A 143 10.33 4.04 9.63
N SER A 144 9.20 4.60 10.07
CA SER A 144 8.65 4.35 11.41
C SER A 144 8.32 2.87 11.64
N LEU A 145 7.82 2.20 10.59
CA LEU A 145 7.50 0.77 10.61
C LEU A 145 8.73 -0.14 10.44
N GLY A 146 9.90 0.40 10.09
CA GLY A 146 11.05 -0.40 9.63
C GLY A 146 10.76 -1.21 8.36
N ALA A 147 9.83 -0.73 7.53
CA ALA A 147 9.33 -1.41 6.35
C ALA A 147 10.23 -1.15 5.11
N VAL A 148 10.19 -2.08 4.17
CA VAL A 148 10.68 -1.86 2.80
C VAL A 148 9.57 -1.18 2.00
N LEU A 149 9.84 0.00 1.45
CA LEU A 149 8.92 0.68 0.54
C LEU A 149 9.07 0.10 -0.86
N VAL A 150 7.97 -0.37 -1.43
CA VAL A 150 7.93 -0.85 -2.82
C VAL A 150 7.28 0.22 -3.69
N THR A 151 8.02 0.73 -4.66
CA THR A 151 7.58 1.83 -5.56
C THR A 151 8.27 1.73 -6.92
N SER A 152 7.62 2.22 -7.98
CA SER A 152 8.29 2.42 -9.27
C SER A 152 9.00 3.78 -9.37
N ASN A 153 8.85 4.66 -8.37
CA ASN A 153 9.53 5.96 -8.30
C ASN A 153 10.79 5.94 -7.41
N GLU A 154 11.62 4.89 -7.56
CA GLU A 154 12.78 4.65 -6.67
C GLU A 154 13.70 5.86 -6.54
N LYS A 155 13.90 6.61 -7.63
CA LYS A 155 14.82 7.76 -7.68
C LYS A 155 14.42 8.90 -6.73
N GLU A 156 13.14 9.06 -6.45
CA GLU A 156 12.67 10.05 -5.48
C GLU A 156 12.84 9.54 -4.06
N PHE A 157 12.41 8.30 -3.79
CA PHE A 157 12.46 7.74 -2.44
C PHE A 157 13.88 7.39 -1.96
N GLN A 158 14.81 7.06 -2.85
CA GLN A 158 16.23 6.85 -2.52
C GLN A 158 16.91 8.09 -1.95
N ARG A 159 16.31 9.29 -2.08
CA ARG A 159 16.80 10.53 -1.47
C ARG A 159 16.58 10.55 0.04
N VAL A 160 15.68 9.71 0.55
CA VAL A 160 15.37 9.59 1.98
C VAL A 160 16.40 8.68 2.65
N GLN A 161 17.23 9.27 3.51
CA GLN A 161 18.28 8.52 4.20
C GLN A 161 17.69 7.43 5.11
N GLY A 162 18.21 6.20 4.98
CA GLY A 162 17.82 5.05 5.80
C GLY A 162 16.57 4.31 5.32
N LEU A 163 15.87 4.82 4.30
CA LEU A 163 14.71 4.16 3.73
C LEU A 163 15.15 3.00 2.83
N GLN A 164 14.63 1.80 3.09
CA GLN A 164 14.81 0.67 2.19
C GLN A 164 13.76 0.75 1.07
N VAL A 165 14.22 0.67 -0.17
CA VAL A 165 13.36 0.81 -1.35
C VAL A 165 13.59 -0.38 -2.29
N GLU A 166 12.50 -0.97 -2.76
CA GLU A 166 12.51 -1.99 -3.80
C GLU A 166 11.59 -1.61 -4.96
N ASN A 167 11.95 -2.04 -6.16
CA ASN A 167 11.08 -2.04 -7.33
C ASN A 167 10.82 -3.47 -7.80
N TRP A 168 9.53 -3.80 -7.93
CA TRP A 168 9.07 -5.14 -8.28
C TRP A 168 8.66 -5.30 -9.76
N GLY A 169 8.83 -4.25 -10.58
CA GLY A 169 8.54 -4.29 -12.01
C GLY A 169 8.63 -2.93 -12.67
#